data_AF-A0AAV1KBP0-F1
#
_entry.id   AF-A0AAV1KBP0-F1
#
_cell.length_a   1.000
_cell.length_b   1.000
_cell.length_c   1.000
_cell.angle_alpha   90.00
_cell.angle_beta   90.00
_cell.angle_gamma   90.00
#
_symmetry.space_group_name_H-M   'P 1'
#
loop_
_entity.id
_entity.type
_entity.pdbx_description
1 polymer ?
#
loop_
_entity_poly.entity_id
_entity_poly.type
_entity_poly.pdbx_seq_one_letter_code
_entity_poly.pdbx_strand_id
1 'polypeptide(L)' 'MIYIYFLKNKSVALDCFKIYKTVVENQLNKKIKKLRTDNGKEYCSKEFEKYLRNPGIIHQKSNPYTPEH' A
#
# COMPACT_ATOMS: atom_id res chain seq x y z
N MET A 1 12.80 -6.16 7.66
CA MET A 1 12.57 -4.81 8.22
C MET A 1 11.07 -4.62 8.37
N ILE A 2 10.64 -4.09 9.50
CA ILE A 2 9.23 -3.80 9.81
C ILE A 2 9.11 -2.29 9.95
N TYR A 3 8.07 -1.70 9.36
CA TYR A 3 7.78 -0.27 9.43
C TYR A 3 6.40 -0.09 10.06
N ILE A 4 6.30 0.79 11.06
CA ILE A 4 5.06 1.06 11.78
C ILE A 4 4.79 2.56 11.69
N TYR A 5 3.59 2.91 11.24
CA TYR A 5 3.11 4.30 11.15
C TYR A 5 1.79 4.42 11.90
N PHE A 6 1.70 5.37 12.83
CA PHE A 6 0.45 5.68 13.51
C PHE A 6 -0.35 6.68 12.68
N LEU A 7 -1.56 6.28 12.28
CA LEU A 7 -2.43 7.09 11.45
C LEU A 7 -3.54 7.71 12.30
N LYS A 8 -3.73 9.03 12.20
CA LYS A 8 -4.84 9.72 12.87
C LYS A 8 -6.19 9.40 12.23
N ASN A 9 -6.22 9.18 10.92
CA ASN A 9 -7.42 8.86 10.14
C ASN A 9 -7.09 7.81 9.07
N LYS A 10 -8.06 6.97 8.71
CA LYS A 10 -7.90 5.99 7.61
C LYS A 10 -7.61 6.63 6.25
N SER A 11 -8.06 7.87 6.02
CA SER A 11 -7.82 8.61 4.78
C SER A 11 -6.35 8.95 4.53
N VAL A 12 -5.50 9.03 5.56
CA VAL A 12 -4.08 9.37 5.40
C VAL A 12 -3.20 8.16 5.01
N ALA A 13 -3.79 6.98 4.86
CA ALA A 13 -3.08 5.75 4.51
C ALA A 13 -2.30 5.88 3.18
N LEU A 14 -2.88 6.55 2.19
CA LEU A 14 -2.22 6.77 0.89
C LEU A 14 -0.96 7.64 1.03
N ASP A 15 -1.03 8.74 1.77
CA ASP A 15 0.12 9.63 1.93
C ASP A 15 1.25 8.98 2.73
N CYS A 16 0.93 8.23 3.77
CA CYS A 16 1.91 7.41 4.47
C CYS A 16 2.54 6.34 3.56
N PHE A 17 1.75 5.71 2.68
CA PHE A 17 2.26 4.75 1.72
C PHE A 17 3.24 5.39 0.71
N LYS A 18 2.98 6.62 0.24
CA LYS A 18 3.90 7.36 -0.65
C LYS A 18 5.26 7.60 0.01
N ILE A 19 5.25 8.01 1.28
CA ILE A 19 6.46 8.25 2.08
C ILE A 19 7.21 6.93 2.25
N TYR A 20 6.51 5.88 2.68
CA TYR A 20 7.06 4.54 2.86
C TYR A 20 7.73 4.01 1.58
N LYS A 21 7.03 4.08 0.43
CA LYS A 21 7.58 3.65 -0.87
C LYS A 21 8.88 4.37 -1.16
N THR A 22 8.91 5.69 -1.06
CA THR A 22 10.11 6.49 -1.34
C THR A 22 11.28 6.09 -0.46
N VAL A 23 11.06 5.94 0.84
CA VAL A 23 12.11 5.58 1.80
C VAL A 23 12.66 4.18 1.51
N VAL A 24 11.79 3.18 1.37
CA VAL A 24 12.22 1.78 1.16
C VAL A 24 12.89 1.59 -0.18
N GLU A 25 12.36 2.19 -1.25
CA GLU A 25 12.97 2.03 -2.57
C GLU A 25 14.35 2.68 -2.64
N ASN A 26 14.54 3.83 -1.99
CA ASN A 26 15.85 4.50 -1.92
C ASN A 26 16.83 3.74 -1.02
N GLN A 27 16.40 3.28 0.15
CA GLN A 27 17.27 2.57 1.10
C GLN A 27 17.71 1.21 0.57
N LEU A 28 16.82 0.48 -0.11
CA LEU A 28 17.10 -0.86 -0.63
C LEU A 28 17.54 -0.86 -2.09
N ASN A 29 17.51 0.30 -2.76
CA ASN A 29 17.72 0.47 -4.19
C ASN A 29 16.90 -0.53 -5.04
N LYS A 30 15.65 -0.79 -4.63
CA LYS A 30 14.75 -1.79 -5.22
C LYS A 30 13.34 -1.23 -5.33
N LYS A 31 12.67 -1.49 -6.45
CA LYS A 31 11.28 -1.05 -6.67
C LYS A 31 10.26 -2.01 -6.04
N ILE A 32 9.20 -1.44 -5.47
CA ILE A 32 8.02 -2.21 -5.04
C ILE A 32 7.25 -2.63 -6.29
N LYS A 33 6.95 -3.93 -6.41
CA LYS A 33 6.24 -4.50 -7.57
C LYS A 33 4.80 -4.89 -7.26
N LYS A 34 4.54 -5.33 -6.03
CA LYS A 34 3.25 -5.83 -5.58
C LYS A 34 2.95 -5.25 -4.20
N LEU A 35 1.71 -4.81 -4.01
CA LEU A 35 1.17 -4.45 -2.71
C LEU A 35 0.04 -5.41 -2.38
N ARG A 36 0.08 -6.04 -1.21
CA ARG A 36 -0.98 -6.94 -0.75
C ARG A 36 -1.65 -6.33 0.48
N THR A 37 -2.96 -6.12 0.42
CA THR A 37 -3.75 -5.56 1.52
C THR A 37 -4.98 -6.42 1.76
N ASP A 38 -5.60 -6.23 2.92
CA ASP A 38 -6.99 -6.62 3.09
C ASP A 38 -7.91 -5.78 2.18
N ASN A 39 -9.17 -6.18 2.04
CA ASN A 39 -10.16 -5.44 1.26
C ASN A 39 -10.66 -4.18 2.02
N GLY A 40 -9.81 -3.59 2.87
CA GLY A 40 -10.09 -2.38 3.62
C GLY A 40 -10.37 -1.19 2.70
N LYS A 41 -11.36 -0.37 3.08
CA LYS A 41 -11.80 0.78 2.25
C LYS A 41 -10.70 1.82 2.07
N GLU A 42 -9.80 1.96 3.04
CA GLU A 42 -8.64 2.85 2.96
C GLU A 42 -7.68 2.52 1.80
N TYR A 43 -7.58 1.24 1.41
CA TYR A 43 -6.70 0.77 0.35
C TYR A 43 -7.42 0.63 -1.00
N CYS A 44 -8.76 0.65 -0.99
CA CYS A 44 -9.60 0.49 -2.17
C CYS A 44 -10.11 1.82 -2.74
N SER A 45 -9.54 2.96 -2.35
CA SER A 45 -9.93 4.25 -2.91
C SER A 45 -9.42 4.39 -4.35
N LYS A 46 -10.18 5.09 -5.21
CA LYS A 46 -9.80 5.35 -6.61
C LYS A 46 -8.45 6.06 -6.71
N GLU A 47 -8.16 6.93 -5.75
CA GLU A 47 -6.88 7.64 -5.68
C GLU A 47 -5.72 6.70 -5.38
N PHE A 48 -5.94 5.72 -4.49
CA PHE A 48 -4.94 4.70 -4.18
C PHE A 48 -4.65 3.83 -5.40
N GLU A 49 -5.69 3.32 -6.08
CA GLU A 49 -5.51 2.51 -7.28
C GLU A 49 -4.83 3.29 -8.42
N LYS A 50 -5.21 4.56 -8.63
CA LYS A 50 -4.55 5.44 -9.60
C LYS A 50 -3.08 5.65 -9.27
N TYR A 51 -2.76 5.87 -7.99
CA TYR A 51 -1.39 6.03 -7.54
C TYR A 51 -0.55 4.78 -7.78
N LEU A 52 -1.07 3.58 -7.51
CA LEU A 52 -0.36 2.33 -7.76
C LEU A 52 -0.16 2.02 -9.23
N ARG A 53 -1.13 2.39 -10.09
CA ARG A 53 -1.06 2.18 -11.53
C ARG A 53 0.09 2.95 -12.18
N ASN A 54 0.38 4.16 -11.72
CA ASN A 54 1.43 5.01 -12.30
C ASN A 54 2.85 4.39 -12.28
N PRO A 55 3.34 3.85 -11.14
CA PRO A 55 4.58 3.08 -11.09
C PRO A 55 4.43 1.62 -11.52
N GLY A 56 3.24 1.15 -11.90
CA GLY A 56 2.97 -0.23 -12.30
C GLY A 56 2.95 -1.23 -11.13
N ILE A 57 2.57 -0.80 -9.93
CA ILE A 57 2.45 -1.69 -8.76
C ILE A 57 1.14 -2.48 -8.85
N ILE A 58 1.22 -3.80 -8.76
CA ILE A 58 0.06 -4.68 -8.75
C ILE A 58 -0.55 -4.69 -7.35
N HIS A 59 -1.82 -4.31 -7.23
CA HIS A 59 -2.57 -4.39 -5.98
C HIS A 59 -3.28 -5.74 -5.86
N GLN A 60 -2.87 -6.54 -4.88
CA GLN A 60 -3.51 -7.80 -4.52
C GLN A 60 -4.38 -7.59 -3.28
N LYS A 61 -5.69 -7.72 -3.44
CA LYS A 61 -6.67 -7.59 -2.35
C LYS A 61 -7.03 -8.99 -1.86
N SER A 62 -6.97 -9.25 -0.55
CA SER A 62 -7.47 -10.52 -0.02
C SER A 62 -9.00 -10.57 -0.12
N ASN A 63 -9.54 -11.78 -0.33
CA ASN A 63 -10.99 -11.97 -0.34
C ASN A 63 -11.57 -11.62 1.04
N PRO A 64 -12.74 -10.97 1.10
CA PRO A 64 -13.36 -10.53 2.35
C PRO A 64 -13.72 -11.65 3.34
N TYR A 65 -13.59 -12.93 2.96
CA TYR A 65 -14.04 -14.09 3.74
C TYR A 65 -13.05 -15.28 3.81
N THR A 66 -11.78 -15.12 3.43
CA THR A 66 -10.77 -16.17 3.63
C THR A 66 -9.58 -15.61 4.41
N PRO A 67 -9.46 -15.93 5.72
CA PRO A 67 -8.38 -15.45 6.57
C PRO A 67 -7.02 -16.13 6.34
N GLU A 68 -6.80 -16.78 5.21
CA GLU A 68 -5.52 -17.46 4.90
C GLU A 68 -5.03 -17.10 3.50
N HIS A 69 -3.90 -16.38 3.44
CA HIS A 69 -2.83 -16.56 2.45
C HIS A 69 -1.67 -15.60 2.72
#